data_AF-A0AAV7LYE9-F1
#
_entry.id   AF-A0AAV7LYE9-F1
#
_cell.length_a   1.000
_cell.length_b   1.000
_cell.length_c   1.000
_cell.angle_alpha   90.00
_cell.angle_beta   90.00
_cell.angle_gamma   90.00
#
_symmetry.space_group_name_H-M   'P 1'
#
loop_
_entity.id
_entity.type
_entity.pdbx_description
1 polymer ?
#
loop_
_entity_poly.entity_id
_entity_poly.type
_entity_poly.pdbx_seq_one_letter_code
_entity_poly.pdbx_strand_id
1 'polypeptide(L)'
;MSLAGSQAGDLDLALLETYTVKQLKGFCRVTRVPTQGASRKEDFQGALRAWAEAHLEEDDEEEEPENGPSEDLLPSVGDVTTAIVPPSRPGSSVSEQSLTAEERREEREFQLQMAKLKIEAQQEERRAEREAKEAERDEAAAERAFAENKLLLAHELSLKELEIKARQSESSSNGGSIQTGPAGEQKVRIPKNVVPSFVVGDDR
;
A
#
# COMPACT_ATOMS: atom_id res chain seq x y z
N MET A 1 10.98 13.87 18.22
CA MET A 1 9.95 13.53 17.22
C MET A 1 8.65 13.24 17.95
N SER A 2 7.60 14.01 17.72
CA SER A 2 6.34 13.93 18.48
C SER A 2 5.32 13.06 17.72
N LEU A 3 4.92 11.92 18.31
CA LEU A 3 3.88 11.02 17.80
C LEU A 3 2.48 11.48 18.25
N ALA A 4 2.14 12.73 17.94
CA ALA A 4 0.80 13.26 18.17
C ALA A 4 0.12 13.40 16.81
N GLY A 5 -0.31 12.28 16.22
CA GLY A 5 -1.01 12.32 14.94
C GLY A 5 -1.34 10.97 14.29
N SER A 6 -0.55 9.91 14.51
CA SER A 6 -0.81 8.64 13.84
C SER A 6 -2.07 7.97 14.37
N GLN A 7 -3.07 7.91 13.48
CA GLN A 7 -4.24 7.07 13.66
C GLN A 7 -3.81 5.59 13.59
N ALA A 8 -4.67 4.70 14.07
CA ALA A 8 -4.46 3.25 14.07
C ALA A 8 -4.04 2.67 12.69
N GLY A 9 -4.40 3.35 11.60
CA GLY A 9 -4.13 2.94 10.22
C GLY A 9 -2.72 3.21 9.70
N ASP A 10 -1.88 3.98 10.40
CA ASP A 10 -0.49 4.27 9.94
C ASP A 10 0.53 3.24 10.48
N LEU A 11 0.08 2.12 11.05
CA LEU A 11 0.99 1.12 11.59
C LEU A 11 1.67 0.35 10.43
N ASP A 12 2.82 0.86 10.01
CA ASP A 12 3.67 0.15 9.05
C ASP A 12 4.32 -1.07 9.71
N LEU A 13 3.87 -2.27 9.29
CA LEU A 13 4.40 -3.55 9.75
C LEU A 13 5.88 -3.73 9.46
N ALA A 14 6.40 -3.12 8.38
CA ALA A 14 7.82 -3.17 8.03
C ALA A 14 8.70 -2.40 9.01
N LEU A 15 8.13 -1.40 9.70
CA LEU A 15 8.86 -0.55 10.64
C LEU A 15 8.71 -0.98 12.11
N LEU A 16 7.98 -2.07 12.41
CA LEU A 16 7.77 -2.58 13.77
C LEU A 16 9.07 -2.80 14.56
N GLU A 17 10.16 -3.15 13.88
CA GLU A 17 11.48 -3.38 14.48
C GLU A 17 12.16 -2.09 14.95
N THR A 18 11.84 -0.97 14.30
CA THR A 18 12.42 0.34 14.60
C THR A 18 11.73 1.03 15.78
N TYR A 19 10.48 0.66 16.08
CA TYR A 19 9.73 1.27 17.18
C TYR A 19 10.26 0.86 18.56
N THR A 20 10.21 1.82 19.47
CA THR A 20 10.48 1.60 20.90
C THR A 20 9.32 0.86 21.56
N VAL A 21 9.59 0.19 22.68
CA VAL A 21 8.55 -0.50 23.48
C VAL A 21 7.41 0.44 23.89
N LYS A 22 7.73 1.72 24.18
CA LYS A 22 6.72 2.74 24.53
C LYS A 22 5.78 3.04 23.36
N GLN A 23 6.31 3.12 22.14
CA GLN A 23 5.52 3.33 20.92
C GLN A 23 4.66 2.10 20.61
N LEU A 24 5.23 0.90 20.67
CA LEU A 24 4.51 -0.36 20.46
C LEU A 24 3.34 -0.52 21.43
N LYS A 25 3.54 -0.23 22.73
CA LYS A 25 2.45 -0.20 23.72
C LYS A 25 1.38 0.83 23.40
N GLY A 26 1.78 1.98 22.88
CA GLY A 26 0.88 3.02 22.40
C GLY A 26 -0.02 2.50 21.28
N PHE A 27 0.57 1.84 20.28
CA PHE A 27 -0.17 1.22 19.18
C PHE A 27 -1.12 0.13 19.67
N CYS A 28 -0.66 -0.83 20.50
CA CYS A 28 -1.54 -1.87 21.06
C CYS A 28 -2.75 -1.30 21.80
N ARG A 29 -2.57 -0.18 22.52
CA ARG A 29 -3.68 0.48 23.23
C ARG A 29 -4.68 1.13 22.28
N VAL A 30 -4.19 1.77 21.21
CA VAL A 30 -5.02 2.42 20.20
C VAL A 30 -5.80 1.38 19.39
N THR A 31 -5.14 0.31 18.95
CA THR A 31 -5.75 -0.80 18.18
C THR A 31 -6.50 -1.81 19.04
N ARG A 32 -6.53 -1.62 20.37
CA ARG A 32 -7.17 -2.52 21.35
C ARG A 32 -6.66 -3.96 21.29
N VAL A 33 -5.40 -4.15 20.89
CA VAL A 33 -4.74 -5.46 20.87
C VAL A 33 -4.53 -5.98 22.29
N PRO A 34 -4.93 -7.22 22.59
CA PRO A 34 -4.69 -7.82 23.90
C PRO A 34 -3.19 -8.10 24.10
N THR A 35 -2.61 -7.53 25.16
CA THR A 35 -1.17 -7.72 25.50
C THR A 35 -0.97 -8.43 26.85
N GLN A 36 -1.93 -9.27 27.28
CA GLN A 36 -1.79 -10.01 28.53
C GLN A 36 -0.59 -10.96 28.44
N GLY A 37 0.40 -10.78 29.33
CA GLY A 37 1.62 -11.58 29.35
C GLY A 37 2.77 -11.04 28.48
N ALA A 38 2.57 -9.96 27.72
CA ALA A 38 3.65 -9.35 26.94
C ALA A 38 4.61 -8.57 27.85
N SER A 39 5.88 -8.97 27.85
CA SER A 39 6.93 -8.37 28.70
C SER A 39 8.11 -7.85 27.89
N ARG A 40 8.38 -8.47 26.75
CA ARG A 40 9.50 -8.15 25.86
C ARG A 40 9.03 -7.39 24.64
N LYS A 41 9.96 -6.74 23.95
CA LYS A 41 9.66 -5.94 22.74
C LYS A 41 9.04 -6.82 21.65
N GLU A 42 9.57 -8.02 21.51
CA GLU A 42 9.17 -9.04 20.55
C GLU A 42 7.72 -9.48 20.78
N ASP A 43 7.27 -9.56 22.04
CA ASP A 43 5.90 -9.94 22.38
C ASP A 43 4.88 -8.92 21.85
N PHE A 44 5.18 -7.61 21.99
CA PHE A 44 4.32 -6.54 21.48
C PHE A 44 4.33 -6.48 19.95
N GLN A 45 5.49 -6.75 19.32
CA GLN A 45 5.59 -6.83 17.86
C GLN A 45 4.80 -8.01 17.31
N GLY A 46 4.92 -9.18 17.93
CA GLY A 46 4.17 -10.38 17.55
C GLY A 46 2.67 -10.18 17.68
N ALA A 47 2.21 -9.57 18.78
CA ALA A 47 0.80 -9.26 18.97
C ALA A 47 0.24 -8.28 17.92
N LEU A 48 1.02 -7.27 17.54
CA LEU A 48 0.62 -6.31 16.50
C LEU A 48 0.64 -6.91 15.09
N ARG A 49 1.61 -7.78 14.77
CA ARG A 49 1.65 -8.51 13.48
C ARG A 49 0.47 -9.46 13.34
N ALA A 50 0.20 -10.27 14.36
CA ALA A 50 -0.92 -11.21 14.36
C ALA A 50 -2.27 -10.48 14.27
N TRP A 51 -2.40 -9.32 14.92
CA TRP A 51 -3.59 -8.48 14.77
C TRP A 51 -3.75 -7.96 13.34
N ALA A 52 -2.68 -7.43 12.74
CA ALA A 52 -2.75 -6.90 11.38
C ALA A 52 -3.03 -7.99 10.33
N GLU A 53 -2.42 -9.17 10.46
CA GLU A 53 -2.67 -10.33 9.59
C GLU A 53 -4.15 -10.74 9.65
N ALA A 54 -4.73 -10.85 10.85
CA ALA A 54 -6.15 -11.18 11.04
C ALA A 54 -7.13 -10.10 10.54
N HIS A 55 -6.66 -8.88 10.24
CA HIS A 55 -7.49 -7.79 9.67
C HIS A 55 -7.11 -7.47 8.22
N LEU A 56 -6.09 -8.14 7.66
CA LEU A 56 -5.71 -8.08 6.25
C LEU A 56 -6.35 -9.22 5.45
N GLU A 57 -6.76 -10.31 6.11
CA GLU A 57 -7.48 -11.45 5.50
C GLU A 57 -8.91 -11.12 5.03
N GLU A 58 -9.40 -9.88 5.18
CA GLU A 58 -10.74 -9.47 4.67
C GLU A 58 -10.69 -8.69 3.34
N ASP A 59 -9.51 -8.37 2.78
CA ASP A 59 -9.38 -7.62 1.51
C ASP A 59 -8.72 -8.44 0.37
N ASP A 60 -8.40 -9.73 0.59
CA ASP A 60 -7.77 -10.63 -0.40
C ASP A 60 -8.61 -11.90 -0.67
N GLU A 61 -9.92 -11.87 -0.38
CA GLU A 61 -10.84 -12.58 -1.26
C GLU A 61 -10.96 -11.72 -2.53
N GLU A 62 -10.16 -12.09 -3.53
CA GLU A 62 -10.59 -12.01 -4.92
C GLU A 62 -12.00 -12.62 -5.01
N GLU A 63 -13.03 -11.80 -4.76
CA GLU A 63 -14.34 -11.99 -5.38
C GLU A 63 -14.07 -11.96 -6.88
N GLU A 64 -13.85 -13.14 -7.47
CA GLU A 64 -14.33 -13.38 -8.82
C GLU A 64 -15.75 -12.80 -8.86
N PRO A 65 -16.07 -11.86 -9.76
CA PRO A 65 -17.43 -11.38 -9.87
C PRO A 65 -18.30 -12.50 -10.47
N GLU A 66 -18.67 -13.51 -9.67
CA GLU A 66 -19.84 -14.36 -9.87
C GLU A 66 -21.11 -13.55 -9.54
N ASN A 67 -21.24 -12.40 -10.21
CA ASN A 67 -22.54 -11.82 -10.49
C ASN A 67 -22.69 -11.75 -12.01
N GLY A 68 -22.62 -12.92 -12.64
CA GLY A 68 -23.34 -13.16 -13.88
C GLY A 68 -24.84 -13.07 -13.56
N PRO A 69 -25.62 -12.17 -14.19
CA PRO A 69 -27.04 -12.11 -13.94
C PRO A 69 -27.73 -13.37 -14.48
N SER A 70 -28.78 -13.80 -13.77
CA SER A 70 -29.78 -14.84 -14.10
C SER A 70 -29.21 -16.27 -14.16
N GLU A 71 -29.53 -17.13 -13.18
CA GLU A 71 -30.76 -17.93 -13.26
C GLU A 71 -31.15 -18.20 -14.71
N ASP A 72 -30.43 -19.14 -15.33
CA ASP A 72 -30.95 -19.95 -16.42
C ASP A 72 -32.04 -20.85 -15.83
N LEU A 73 -33.15 -20.24 -15.38
CA LEU A 73 -34.44 -20.89 -15.27
C LEU A 73 -34.92 -21.12 -16.70
N LEU A 74 -34.31 -22.08 -17.38
CA LEU A 74 -34.94 -22.75 -18.51
C LEU A 74 -36.30 -23.23 -17.99
N PRO A 75 -37.44 -22.80 -18.57
CA PRO A 75 -38.70 -23.45 -18.25
C PRO A 75 -38.53 -24.93 -18.60
N SER A 76 -38.53 -25.79 -17.58
CA SER A 76 -38.53 -27.24 -17.74
C SER A 76 -39.70 -27.60 -18.65
N VAL A 77 -39.37 -27.90 -19.90
CA VAL A 77 -40.32 -28.41 -20.89
C VAL A 77 -40.57 -29.86 -20.49
N GLY A 78 -41.60 -30.10 -19.69
CA GLY A 78 -41.93 -31.45 -19.22
C GLY A 78 -43.23 -31.54 -18.43
N ASP A 79 -44.34 -31.64 -19.16
CA ASP A 79 -45.66 -32.16 -18.77
C ASP A 79 -46.36 -31.63 -17.51
N VAL A 80 -47.29 -30.69 -17.73
CA VAL A 80 -48.51 -30.59 -16.89
C VAL A 80 -49.74 -30.66 -17.79
N THR A 81 -50.18 -31.89 -18.01
CA THR A 81 -51.55 -32.20 -18.39
C THR A 81 -52.50 -31.82 -17.26
N THR A 82 -53.20 -30.69 -17.37
CA THR A 82 -54.47 -30.47 -16.64
C THR A 82 -55.42 -29.54 -17.39
N ALA A 83 -56.46 -30.16 -17.93
CA ALA A 83 -57.87 -29.73 -17.88
C ALA A 83 -58.26 -28.33 -18.40
N ILE A 84 -58.83 -28.33 -19.60
CA ILE A 84 -60.15 -27.74 -19.96
C ILE A 84 -60.73 -26.72 -18.96
N VAL A 85 -60.67 -25.43 -19.31
CA VAL A 85 -61.72 -24.43 -19.02
C VAL A 85 -61.76 -23.37 -20.14
N PRO A 86 -62.78 -23.35 -21.04
CA PRO A 86 -63.31 -22.11 -21.60
C PRO A 86 -64.53 -21.67 -20.77
N PRO A 87 -65.10 -20.45 -20.88
CA PRO A 87 -64.76 -19.27 -21.69
C PRO A 87 -64.58 -18.00 -20.81
N SER A 88 -64.19 -16.83 -21.31
CA SER A 88 -65.12 -15.70 -21.56
C SER A 88 -64.32 -14.46 -21.97
N ARG A 89 -64.75 -13.77 -23.04
CA ARG A 89 -64.37 -12.38 -23.33
C ARG A 89 -65.02 -11.45 -22.29
N PRO A 90 -64.35 -10.37 -21.85
CA PRO A 90 -64.84 -9.03 -22.22
C PRO A 90 -63.75 -7.94 -22.37
N GLY A 91 -63.77 -7.25 -23.52
CA GLY A 91 -63.78 -5.78 -23.59
C GLY A 91 -62.73 -4.93 -22.86
N SER A 92 -61.45 -5.04 -23.21
CA SER A 92 -60.51 -3.92 -23.10
C SER A 92 -59.97 -3.58 -24.49
N SER A 93 -60.71 -2.69 -25.17
CA SER A 93 -60.27 -1.99 -26.37
C SER A 93 -59.20 -0.96 -26.00
N VAL A 94 -57.98 -1.44 -25.73
CA VAL A 94 -56.77 -0.66 -26.04
C VAL A 94 -56.37 -1.11 -27.44
N SER A 95 -56.25 -0.14 -28.34
CA SER A 95 -55.91 -0.34 -29.73
C SER A 95 -54.55 -1.05 -29.85
N GLU A 96 -54.57 -2.38 -29.92
CA GLU A 96 -53.51 -3.17 -30.53
C GLU A 96 -53.49 -2.81 -32.02
N GLN A 97 -52.86 -1.69 -32.35
CA GLN A 97 -52.33 -1.51 -33.69
C GLN A 97 -51.24 -2.54 -33.84
N SER A 98 -51.60 -3.67 -34.45
CA SER A 98 -50.64 -4.70 -34.81
C SER A 98 -49.63 -4.04 -35.76
N LEU A 99 -48.45 -3.69 -35.23
CA LEU A 99 -47.29 -3.34 -36.04
C LEU A 99 -47.20 -4.36 -37.17
N THR A 100 -47.14 -3.85 -38.39
CA THR A 100 -46.95 -4.67 -39.58
C THR A 100 -45.70 -5.52 -39.39
N ALA A 101 -45.64 -6.71 -40.01
CA ALA A 101 -44.51 -7.62 -39.84
C ALA A 101 -43.16 -6.99 -40.23
N GLU A 102 -43.19 -5.91 -41.01
CA GLU A 102 -42.06 -5.11 -41.45
C GLU A 102 -41.58 -4.14 -40.35
N GLU A 103 -42.49 -3.38 -39.72
CA GLU A 103 -42.15 -2.49 -38.60
C GLU A 103 -41.54 -3.25 -37.40
N ARG A 104 -42.00 -4.49 -37.15
CA ARG A 104 -41.41 -5.35 -36.10
C ARG A 104 -39.98 -5.80 -36.43
N ARG A 105 -39.60 -5.87 -37.71
CA ARG A 105 -38.22 -6.21 -38.11
C ARG A 105 -37.30 -5.02 -37.94
N GLU A 106 -37.74 -3.85 -38.37
CA GLU A 106 -36.99 -2.60 -38.23
C GLU A 106 -36.78 -2.23 -36.76
N GLU A 107 -37.81 -2.39 -35.92
CA GLU A 107 -37.68 -2.14 -34.48
C GLU A 107 -36.67 -3.10 -33.81
N ARG A 108 -36.70 -4.39 -34.17
CA ARG A 108 -35.71 -5.37 -33.68
C ARG A 108 -34.30 -5.03 -34.14
N GLU A 109 -34.13 -4.61 -35.39
CA GLU A 109 -32.82 -4.21 -35.91
C GLU A 109 -32.28 -2.98 -35.16
N PHE A 110 -33.14 -1.98 -34.91
CA PHE A 110 -32.79 -0.81 -34.12
C PHE A 110 -32.43 -1.17 -32.68
N GLN A 111 -33.20 -2.05 -32.04
CA GLN A 111 -32.91 -2.55 -30.70
C GLN A 111 -31.56 -3.28 -30.64
N LEU A 112 -31.25 -4.09 -31.65
CA LEU A 112 -29.95 -4.79 -31.76
C LEU A 112 -28.78 -3.82 -31.97
N GLN A 113 -28.94 -2.79 -32.82
CA GLN A 113 -27.92 -1.76 -33.03
C GLN A 113 -27.64 -0.96 -31.74
N MET A 114 -28.70 -0.57 -31.01
CA MET A 114 -28.57 0.12 -29.74
C MET A 114 -27.90 -0.75 -28.66
N ALA A 115 -28.26 -2.04 -28.58
CA ALA A 115 -27.63 -2.97 -27.66
C ALA A 115 -26.13 -3.13 -27.95
N LYS A 116 -25.76 -3.22 -29.24
CA LYS A 116 -24.36 -3.29 -29.66
C LYS A 116 -23.57 -2.05 -29.25
N LEU A 117 -24.10 -0.85 -29.49
CA LEU A 117 -23.45 0.40 -29.07
C LEU A 117 -23.25 0.47 -27.56
N LYS A 118 -24.21 -0.03 -26.76
CA LYS A 118 -24.08 -0.10 -25.31
C LYS A 118 -22.94 -1.02 -24.87
N ILE A 119 -22.80 -2.18 -25.54
CA ILE A 119 -21.71 -3.12 -25.26
C ILE A 119 -20.37 -2.51 -25.64
N GLU A 120 -20.26 -1.84 -26.80
CA GLU A 120 -19.02 -1.18 -27.22
C GLU A 120 -18.61 -0.07 -26.24
N ALA A 121 -19.54 0.77 -25.80
CA ALA A 121 -19.27 1.81 -24.80
C ALA A 121 -18.80 1.22 -23.46
N GLN A 122 -19.43 0.14 -22.97
CA GLN A 122 -19.00 -0.55 -21.75
C GLN A 122 -17.63 -1.21 -21.89
N GLN A 123 -17.29 -1.72 -23.08
CA GLN A 123 -15.97 -2.29 -23.33
C GLN A 123 -14.89 -1.22 -23.41
N GLU A 124 -15.19 -0.08 -24.02
CA GLU A 124 -14.28 1.06 -24.10
C GLU A 124 -14.01 1.65 -22.71
N GLU A 125 -15.03 1.80 -21.86
CA GLU A 125 -14.88 2.24 -20.48
C GLU A 125 -13.99 1.29 -19.67
N ARG A 126 -14.22 -0.03 -19.77
CA ARG A 126 -13.35 -1.04 -19.12
C ARG A 126 -11.92 -1.01 -19.64
N ARG A 127 -11.71 -0.72 -20.94
CA ARG A 127 -10.36 -0.59 -21.51
C ARG A 127 -9.66 0.66 -20.97
N ALA A 128 -10.34 1.80 -20.96
CA ALA A 128 -9.81 3.04 -20.42
C ALA A 128 -9.48 2.92 -18.93
N GLU A 129 -10.33 2.24 -18.15
CA GLU A 129 -10.06 2.00 -16.72
C GLU A 129 -8.81 1.12 -16.50
N ARG A 130 -8.64 0.07 -17.31
CA ARG A 130 -7.46 -0.80 -17.26
C ARG A 130 -6.20 -0.05 -17.66
N GLU A 131 -6.26 0.75 -18.72
CA GLU A 131 -5.14 1.57 -19.19
C GLU A 131 -4.73 2.62 -18.13
N ALA A 132 -5.70 3.26 -17.46
CA ALA A 132 -5.41 4.18 -16.36
C ALA A 132 -4.73 3.47 -15.18
N LYS A 133 -5.24 2.29 -14.78
CA LYS A 133 -4.62 1.49 -13.71
C LYS A 133 -3.21 1.00 -14.07
N GLU A 134 -2.97 0.68 -15.34
CA GLU A 134 -1.64 0.29 -15.83
C GLU A 134 -0.67 1.48 -15.82
N ALA A 135 -1.12 2.66 -16.28
CA ALA A 135 -0.33 3.88 -16.22
C ALA A 135 0.05 4.29 -14.78
N GLU A 136 -0.86 4.14 -13.81
CA GLU A 136 -0.56 4.37 -12.39
C GLU A 136 0.49 3.40 -11.85
N ARG A 137 0.43 2.12 -12.25
CA ARG A 137 1.43 1.10 -11.86
C ARG A 137 2.79 1.39 -12.47
N ASP A 138 2.83 1.80 -13.73
CA ASP A 138 4.07 2.16 -14.43
C ASP A 138 4.72 3.42 -13.83
N GLU A 139 3.92 4.43 -13.47
CA GLU A 139 4.41 5.63 -12.77
C GLU A 139 4.99 5.27 -11.39
N ALA A 140 4.28 4.43 -10.62
CA ALA A 140 4.76 3.96 -9.32
C ALA A 140 6.06 3.14 -9.44
N ALA A 141 6.19 2.31 -10.48
CA ALA A 141 7.42 1.56 -10.74
C ALA A 141 8.59 2.49 -11.12
N ALA A 142 8.34 3.50 -11.95
CA ALA A 142 9.34 4.50 -12.32
C ALA A 142 9.79 5.34 -11.10
N GLU A 143 8.87 5.73 -10.22
CA GLU A 143 9.20 6.45 -8.99
C GLU A 143 10.07 5.60 -8.05
N ARG A 144 9.73 4.32 -7.86
CA ARG A 144 10.55 3.38 -7.07
C ARG A 144 11.95 3.22 -7.66
N ALA A 145 12.06 3.04 -8.97
CA ALA A 145 13.35 2.92 -9.65
C ALA A 145 14.19 4.20 -9.52
N PHE A 146 13.55 5.38 -9.60
CA PHE A 146 14.22 6.66 -9.38
C PHE A 146 14.71 6.82 -7.93
N ALA A 147 13.88 6.45 -6.95
CA ALA A 147 14.24 6.49 -5.53
C ALA A 147 15.43 5.57 -5.23
N GLU A 148 15.44 4.35 -5.78
CA GLU A 148 16.55 3.42 -5.66
C GLU A 148 17.84 3.98 -6.26
N ASN A 149 17.77 4.52 -7.49
CA ASN A 149 18.93 5.12 -8.15
C ASN A 149 19.51 6.29 -7.34
N LYS A 150 18.63 7.15 -6.81
CA LYS A 150 19.04 8.26 -5.94
C LYS A 150 19.76 7.76 -4.68
N LEU A 151 19.29 6.67 -4.09
CA LEU A 151 19.89 6.07 -2.89
C LEU A 151 21.26 5.45 -3.22
N LEU A 152 21.36 4.75 -4.34
CA LEU A 152 22.62 4.20 -4.86
C LEU A 152 23.64 5.31 -5.11
N LEU A 153 23.24 6.39 -5.79
CA LEU A 153 24.12 7.54 -6.05
C LEU A 153 24.61 8.18 -4.74
N ALA A 154 23.73 8.36 -3.75
CA ALA A 154 24.12 8.89 -2.45
C ALA A 154 25.14 7.99 -1.73
N HIS A 155 24.97 6.66 -1.83
CA HIS A 155 25.91 5.70 -1.27
C HIS A 155 27.26 5.75 -1.98
N GLU A 156 27.29 5.84 -3.31
CA GLU A 156 28.53 6.00 -4.08
C GLU A 156 29.29 7.27 -3.70
N LEU A 157 28.58 8.38 -3.50
CA LEU A 157 29.19 9.64 -3.04
C LEU A 157 29.79 9.49 -1.64
N SER A 158 29.06 8.87 -0.72
CA SER A 158 29.55 8.59 0.64
C SER A 158 30.84 7.75 0.64
N LEU A 159 30.91 6.72 -0.20
CA LEU A 159 32.12 5.90 -0.35
C LEU A 159 33.31 6.71 -0.86
N LYS A 160 33.09 7.60 -1.85
CA LYS A 160 34.14 8.49 -2.36
C LYS A 160 34.63 9.47 -1.30
N GLU A 161 33.73 10.00 -0.47
CA GLU A 161 34.12 10.87 0.64
C GLU A 161 34.96 10.14 1.69
N LEU A 162 34.60 8.90 2.03
CA LEU A 162 35.38 8.06 2.94
C LEU A 162 36.77 7.75 2.37
N GLU A 163 36.88 7.47 1.06
CA GLU A 163 38.16 7.25 0.40
C GLU A 163 39.06 8.49 0.47
N ILE A 164 38.51 9.69 0.25
CA ILE A 164 39.26 10.94 0.36
C ILE A 164 39.76 11.14 1.80
N LYS A 165 38.91 10.92 2.80
CA LYS A 165 39.29 11.03 4.21
C LYS A 165 40.37 10.02 4.59
N ALA A 166 40.28 8.78 4.11
CA ALA A 166 41.30 7.76 4.30
C ALA A 166 42.64 8.21 3.71
N ARG A 167 42.68 8.67 2.45
CA ARG A 167 43.91 9.17 1.80
C ARG A 167 44.51 10.40 2.49
N GLN A 168 43.68 11.32 3.01
CA GLN A 168 44.14 12.47 3.78
C GLN A 168 44.80 12.05 5.10
N SER A 169 44.27 11.03 5.77
CA SER A 169 44.86 10.49 7.00
C SER A 169 46.25 9.89 6.77
N GLU A 170 46.45 9.22 5.63
CA GLU A 170 47.73 8.66 5.22
C GLU A 170 48.73 9.76 4.81
N SER A 171 48.26 10.79 4.12
CA SER A 171 49.09 11.92 3.68
C SER A 171 49.51 12.83 4.84
N SER A 172 48.75 12.88 5.94
CA SER A 172 49.09 13.65 7.14
C SER A 172 50.20 13.01 8.00
N SER A 173 50.67 11.81 7.65
CA SER A 173 51.79 11.14 8.32
C SER A 173 53.17 11.62 7.84
N ASN A 174 53.26 12.33 6.71
CA ASN A 174 54.55 12.70 6.08
C ASN A 174 55.07 14.12 6.39
N GLY A 175 54.40 14.92 7.24
CA GLY A 175 54.75 16.33 7.50
C GLY A 175 55.32 16.65 8.87
N GLY A 176 55.46 15.66 9.76
CA GLY A 176 55.91 15.86 11.14
C GLY A 176 57.06 14.94 11.49
N SER A 177 58.24 15.22 10.93
CA SER A 177 59.50 14.74 11.51
C SER A 177 59.60 15.28 12.94
N ILE A 178 59.00 14.57 13.89
CA ILE A 178 59.34 14.72 15.30
C ILE A 178 60.75 14.14 15.39
N GLN A 179 61.74 15.02 15.24
CA GLN A 179 63.12 14.75 15.62
C GLN A 179 63.10 14.42 17.11
N THR A 180 62.97 13.14 17.41
CA THR A 180 63.18 12.57 18.74
C THR A 180 64.66 12.73 19.08
N GLY A 181 65.00 13.89 19.63
CA GLY A 181 66.24 14.04 20.38
C GLY A 181 66.26 13.07 21.56
N PRO A 182 67.45 12.62 22.00
CA PRO A 182 67.58 11.61 23.04
C PRO A 182 66.87 12.04 24.34
N ALA A 183 66.20 11.08 24.96
CA ALA A 183 65.34 11.22 26.12
C ALA A 183 65.99 12.06 27.24
N GLY A 184 65.48 13.29 27.42
CA GLY A 184 65.85 14.16 28.53
C GLY A 184 65.35 15.58 28.30
N GLU A 185 64.40 16.03 29.11
CA GLU A 185 63.91 17.42 29.20
C GLU A 185 62.96 17.95 28.10
N GLN A 186 61.77 17.37 27.96
CA GLN A 186 60.61 18.15 27.54
C GLN A 186 59.86 18.66 28.77
N LYS A 187 60.18 19.89 29.20
CA LYS A 187 59.37 20.66 30.15
C LYS A 187 58.09 21.12 29.44
N VAL A 188 57.07 20.26 29.43
CA VAL A 188 55.71 20.67 29.06
C VAL A 188 55.25 21.69 30.09
N ARG A 189 55.33 22.99 29.76
CA ARG A 189 54.70 24.04 30.55
C ARG A 189 53.19 23.87 30.40
N ILE A 190 52.56 23.15 31.31
CA ILE A 190 51.12 23.11 31.45
C ILE A 190 50.68 24.53 31.85
N PRO A 191 49.91 25.27 31.03
CA PRO A 191 49.32 26.50 31.50
C PRO A 191 48.41 26.17 32.69
N LYS A 192 48.75 26.71 33.86
CA LYS A 192 47.89 26.67 35.05
C LYS A 192 46.67 27.53 34.75
N ASN A 193 45.67 26.94 34.10
CA ASN A 193 44.26 27.36 34.07
C ASN A 193 43.49 26.42 33.14
N VAL A 194 43.21 25.21 33.62
CA VAL A 194 42.11 24.40 33.11
C VAL A 194 41.20 24.14 34.29
N VAL A 195 40.11 24.90 34.36
CA VAL A 195 39.00 24.62 35.27
C VAL A 195 38.21 23.48 34.64
N PRO A 196 38.14 22.28 35.22
CA PRO A 196 37.26 21.24 34.70
C PRO A 196 35.83 21.58 35.11
N SER A 197 35.06 22.22 34.22
CA SER A 197 33.60 22.33 34.38
C SER A 197 32.99 20.97 33.99
N PHE A 198 32.83 20.10 34.97
CA PHE A 198 31.91 18.98 34.87
C PHE A 198 30.49 19.54 34.86
N VAL A 199 29.77 19.36 33.76
CA VAL A 199 28.32 19.53 33.74
C VAL A 199 27.73 18.15 34.00
N VAL A 200 27.17 17.97 35.21
CA VAL A 200 26.36 16.80 35.58
C VAL A 200 24.97 16.99 34.97
N GLY A 201 24.49 15.93 34.30
CA GLY A 201 23.26 15.92 33.53
C GLY A 201 21.99 16.12 34.37
N ASP A 202 21.02 16.79 33.76
CA ASP A 202 19.63 16.83 34.18
C ASP A 202 18.96 15.53 33.71
N ASP A 203 18.61 14.64 34.65
CA ASP A 203 17.69 13.53 34.40
C ASP A 203 16.28 14.11 34.20
N ARG A 204 15.89 14.33 32.94
CA ARG A 204 14.49 14.50 32.52
C ARG A 204 14.18 13.68 31.28
#